data_AF-A0A928WRV0-F1
#
_entry.id   AF-A0A928WRV0-F1
#
_cell.length_a   1.000
_cell.length_b   1.000
_cell.length_c   1.000
_cell.angle_alpha   90.00
_cell.angle_beta   90.00
_cell.angle_gamma   90.00
#
_symmetry.space_group_name_H-M   'P 1'
#
loop_
_entity.id
_entity.type
_entity.pdbx_description
1 polymer ?
#
loop_
_entity_poly.entity_id
_entity_poly.type
_entity_poly.pdbx_seq_one_letter_code
_entity_poly.pdbx_strand_id
1 'polypeptide(L)' 'MKRFLFSVLTVVMFTTLSAASASAGQVNLGNPVADLNNDGKVTLHEVASYNRDQRDKS' A
#
# COMPACT_ATOMS: atom_id res chain seq x y z
N MET A 1 -2.88 37.83 18.40
CA MET A 1 -3.90 36.82 18.05
C MET A 1 -3.71 36.20 16.66
N LYS A 2 -3.43 36.94 15.58
CA LYS A 2 -3.43 36.39 14.20
C LYS A 2 -2.22 35.53 13.80
N ARG A 3 -1.10 35.65 14.53
CA ARG A 3 0.17 34.93 14.25
C ARG A 3 0.15 33.46 14.69
N PHE A 4 -0.71 33.14 15.66
CA PHE A 4 -0.88 31.78 16.18
C PHE A 4 -1.75 30.92 15.26
N LEU A 5 -2.70 31.52 14.52
CA LEU A 5 -3.52 30.80 13.55
C LEU A 5 -2.70 30.22 12.39
N PHE A 6 -1.73 30.96 11.88
CA PHE A 6 -0.90 30.50 10.76
C PHE A 6 0.04 29.34 11.16
N SER A 7 0.50 29.30 12.41
CA SER A 7 1.38 28.24 12.93
C SER A 7 0.63 26.92 13.18
N VAL A 8 -0.60 27.00 13.70
CA VAL A 8 -1.44 25.80 13.89
C VAL A 8 -1.82 25.19 12.54
N LEU A 9 -2.10 26.02 11.53
CA LEU A 9 -2.45 25.55 10.20
C LEU A 9 -1.27 24.83 9.51
N THR A 10 -0.04 25.33 9.63
CA THR A 10 1.15 24.65 9.07
C THR A 10 1.47 23.35 9.81
N VAL A 11 1.32 23.30 11.14
CA VAL A 11 1.54 22.07 11.91
C VAL A 11 0.52 20.99 11.55
N VAL A 12 -0.75 21.36 11.36
CA VAL A 12 -1.81 20.42 10.92
C VAL A 12 -1.59 19.96 9.47
N MET A 13 -1.08 20.82 8.58
CA MET A 13 -0.80 20.41 7.20
C MET A 13 0.41 19.48 7.08
N PHE A 14 1.37 19.56 8.01
CA PHE A 14 2.55 18.69 8.01
C PHE A 14 2.24 17.28 8.56
N THR A 15 1.28 17.15 9.47
CA THR A 15 0.90 15.86 10.06
C THR A 15 0.01 15.02 9.16
N THR A 16 -0.77 15.63 8.26
CA THR A 16 -1.67 14.88 7.35
C THR A 16 -0.98 14.30 6.12
N LEU A 17 0.25 14.73 5.80
CA LEU A 17 0.97 14.28 4.61
C LEU A 17 1.71 12.93 4.79
N SER A 18 1.77 12.38 6.01
CA SER A 18 2.65 11.24 6.33
C SER A 18 1.98 9.86 6.35
N ALA A 19 0.77 9.69 5.81
CA ALA A 19 0.02 8.42 5.90
C ALA A 19 -0.25 7.71 4.56
N ALA A 20 0.43 8.11 3.47
CA ALA A 20 0.36 7.39 2.20
C ALA A 20 1.57 6.45 2.05
N SER A 21 1.73 5.48 2.97
CA SER A 21 2.54 4.29 2.66
C SER A 21 1.74 3.46 1.66
N ALA A 22 2.14 3.55 0.40
CA ALA A 22 1.49 2.88 -0.71
C ALA A 22 1.64 1.35 -0.59
N SER A 23 0.61 0.65 -0.12
CA SER A 23 0.42 -0.80 -0.32
C SER A 23 0.01 -1.09 -1.78
N ALA A 24 0.70 -0.51 -2.77
CA ALA A 24 0.19 -0.38 -4.14
C ALA A 24 0.14 -1.68 -4.97
N GLY A 25 0.42 -2.84 -4.40
CA GLY A 25 0.39 -4.09 -5.16
C GLY A 25 0.22 -5.37 -4.37
N GLN A 26 -0.03 -5.32 -3.06
CA GLN A 26 -0.19 -6.54 -2.27
C GLN A 26 -1.59 -7.12 -2.44
N VAL A 27 -1.67 -8.41 -2.74
CA VAL A 27 -2.92 -9.17 -2.87
C VAL A 27 -3.02 -10.24 -1.78
N ASN A 28 -4.25 -10.63 -1.47
CA ASN A 28 -4.55 -11.65 -0.48
C ASN A 28 -4.85 -13.00 -1.14
N LEU A 29 -4.93 -14.06 -0.33
CA LEU A 29 -5.40 -15.38 -0.75
C LEU A 29 -6.75 -15.32 -1.44
N GLY A 30 -6.88 -16.06 -2.54
CA GLY A 30 -8.09 -16.10 -3.36
C GLY A 30 -8.20 -14.97 -4.39
N ASN A 31 -7.20 -14.08 -4.48
CA ASN A 31 -7.15 -13.13 -5.60
C ASN A 31 -6.68 -13.86 -6.87
N PRO A 32 -7.50 -13.93 -7.94
CA PRO A 32 -7.14 -14.65 -9.17
C PRO A 32 -5.93 -14.05 -9.91
N VAL A 33 -5.54 -12.82 -9.61
CA VAL A 33 -4.32 -12.20 -10.17
C VAL A 33 -3.05 -12.84 -9.61
N ALA A 34 -3.14 -13.49 -8.44
CA ALA A 34 -2.06 -14.25 -7.83
C ALA A 34 -2.04 -15.73 -8.28
N ASP A 35 -2.90 -16.16 -9.20
CA ASP A 35 -2.80 -17.47 -9.83
C ASP A 35 -1.69 -17.39 -10.90
N LEU A 36 -0.50 -17.89 -10.57
CA LEU A 36 0.69 -17.75 -11.42
C LEU A 36 0.82 -18.89 -12.42
N ASN A 37 0.13 -20.01 -12.18
CA ASN A 37 0.22 -21.21 -13.00
C ASN A 37 -1.08 -21.50 -13.79
N ASN A 38 -2.11 -20.68 -13.62
CA ASN A 38 -3.42 -20.76 -14.26
C ASN A 38 -4.17 -22.07 -13.99
N ASP A 39 -3.98 -22.67 -12.81
CA ASP A 39 -4.68 -23.90 -12.41
C ASP A 39 -6.06 -23.63 -11.78
N GLY A 40 -6.44 -22.36 -11.64
CA GLY A 40 -7.72 -21.92 -11.10
C GLY A 40 -7.77 -21.95 -9.57
N LYS A 41 -6.65 -22.24 -8.90
CA LYS A 41 -6.48 -22.13 -7.45
C LYS A 41 -5.38 -21.15 -7.14
N VAL A 42 -5.53 -20.46 -6.01
CA VAL A 42 -4.52 -19.51 -5.53
C VAL A 42 -3.94 -20.07 -4.25
N THR A 43 -2.67 -20.47 -4.31
CA THR A 43 -1.94 -20.99 -3.16
C THR A 43 -1.22 -19.89 -2.40
N LEU A 44 -0.89 -20.17 -1.13
CA LEU A 44 -0.05 -19.28 -0.31
C LEU A 44 1.30 -18.96 -0.95
N HIS A 45 1.88 -19.93 -1.65
CA HIS A 45 3.17 -19.77 -2.32
C HIS A 45 3.09 -18.73 -3.43
N GLU A 46 2.02 -18.75 -4.23
CA GLU A 46 1.86 -17.83 -5.35
C GLU A 46 1.53 -16.42 -4.88
N VAL A 47 0.68 -16.27 -3.87
CA VAL A 47 0.41 -14.98 -3.22
C VAL A 47 1.70 -14.37 -2.66
N ALA A 48 2.53 -15.18 -1.98
CA ALA A 48 3.80 -14.71 -1.44
C ALA A 48 4.78 -14.28 -2.56
N SER A 49 4.81 -15.03 -3.66
CA SER A 49 5.69 -14.74 -4.81
C SER A 49 5.25 -13.48 -5.54
N TYR A 50 3.96 -13.38 -5.88
CA TYR A 50 3.37 -12.19 -6.49
C TYR A 50 3.60 -10.93 -5.63
N ASN A 51 3.35 -11.03 -4.33
CA ASN A 51 3.52 -9.89 -3.42
C ASN A 51 4.99 -9.46 -3.27
N ARG A 52 5.94 -10.39 -3.40
CA ARG A 52 7.37 -10.06 -3.43
C ARG A 52 7.70 -9.30 -4.70
N ASP A 53 7.28 -9.80 -5.85
CA ASP A 53 7.53 -9.14 -7.14
C ASP A 53 6.94 -7.73 -7.21
N GLN A 54 5.76 -7.52 -6.62
CA GLN A 54 5.13 -6.20 -6.57
C GLN A 54 5.87 -5.21 -5.65
N ARG A 55 6.55 -5.70 -4.60
CA ARG A 55 7.41 -4.89 -3.75
C ARG A 55 8.71 -4.50 -4.44
N ASP A 56 9.31 -5.43 -5.19
CA ASP A 56 10.57 -5.19 -5.90
C ASP A 56 10.39 -4.27 -7.13
N LYS A 57 9.16 -4.13 -7.64
CA LYS A 57 8.80 -3.20 -8.72
C LYS A 57 8.47 -1.76 -8.26
N SER A 58 8.33 -1.53 -6.95
CA SER A 58 7.99 -0.22 -6.36
C SER A 58 9.23 0.60 -6.04
#